data_AF-A0A973IAT3-F1
#
_entry.id   AF-A0A973IAT3-F1
#
_cell.length_a   1.000
_cell.length_b   1.000
_cell.length_c   1.000
_cell.angle_alpha   90.00
_cell.angle_beta   90.00
_cell.angle_gamma   90.00
#
_symmetry.space_group_name_H-M   'P 1'
#
loop_
_entity.id
_entity.type
_entity.pdbx_description
1 polymer ?
#
loop_
_entity_poly.entity_id
_entity_poly.type
_entity_poly.pdbx_seq_one_letter_code
_entity_poly.pdbx_strand_id
1 'polypeptide(L)'
;MWGFVFMQRAFVATTVLSASVAPIGTFLVLRRLSLAGEAMAHAITPGVVIGFVVAGLSVTSLLVGGLVAGVVAAALTALLARKTILRSDASLASIYLIALAAGIFILSAAGSAVPLKSFLFGSILGIDDASMMLVGGVATATLVSFALLLRPLIISTCDPTFFEAQTKRPWLIEQAFMLLLVLNLLAAFKTLGTLM
;
A
#
# COMPACT_ATOMS: atom_id res chain seq x y z
N MET A 1 19.13 7.85 26.36
CA MET A 1 18.09 7.49 25.37
C MET A 1 18.66 7.13 23.99
N TRP A 2 19.92 6.69 23.81
CA TRP A 2 20.44 6.26 22.48
C TRP A 2 21.26 4.95 22.53
N GLY A 3 21.25 4.24 23.67
CA GLY A 3 22.12 3.09 23.92
C GLY A 3 21.59 1.73 23.45
N PHE A 4 20.37 1.66 22.93
CA PHE A 4 19.75 0.41 22.50
C PHE A 4 19.66 0.31 20.98
N VAL A 5 20.24 -0.75 20.40
CA VAL A 5 20.27 -1.01 18.95
C VAL A 5 18.86 -1.10 18.36
N PHE A 6 17.89 -1.68 19.09
CA PHE A 6 16.50 -1.76 18.63
C PHE A 6 15.88 -0.37 18.41
N MET A 7 16.25 0.61 19.24
CA MET A 7 15.66 1.95 19.19
C MET A 7 16.27 2.78 18.06
N GLN A 8 17.57 2.59 17.80
CA GLN A 8 18.23 3.17 16.63
C GLN A 8 17.64 2.60 15.32
N ARG A 9 17.43 1.27 15.26
CA ARG A 9 16.79 0.61 14.10
C ARG A 9 15.38 1.13 13.86
N ALA A 10 14.57 1.24 14.93
CA ALA A 10 13.24 1.82 14.86
C ALA A 10 13.27 3.26 14.31
N PHE A 11 14.15 4.11 14.83
CA PHE A 11 14.26 5.51 14.39
C PHE A 11 14.70 5.64 12.93
N VAL A 12 15.68 4.85 12.49
CA VAL A 12 16.13 4.86 11.09
C VAL A 12 15.02 4.36 10.16
N ALA A 13 14.37 3.25 10.51
CA ALA A 13 13.30 2.68 9.69
C ALA A 13 12.13 3.65 9.52
N THR A 14 11.67 4.31 10.59
CA THR A 14 10.56 5.28 10.51
C THR A 14 10.96 6.54 9.76
N THR A 15 12.21 7.02 9.89
CA THR A 15 12.69 8.19 9.13
C THR A 15 12.74 7.91 7.63
N VAL A 16 13.29 6.75 7.24
CA VAL A 16 13.37 6.31 5.84
C VAL A 16 11.98 6.10 5.25
N LEU A 17 11.07 5.48 6.00
CA LEU A 17 9.70 5.24 5.56
C LEU A 17 8.89 6.55 5.46
N SER A 18 9.09 7.49 6.39
CA SER A 18 8.47 8.82 6.32
C SER A 18 8.90 9.59 5.07
N ALA A 19 10.19 9.51 4.71
CA ALA A 19 10.72 10.15 3.52
C ALA A 19 10.10 9.60 2.22
N SER A 20 9.76 8.31 2.16
CA SER A 20 9.10 7.72 0.98
C SER A 20 7.59 7.94 0.94
N VAL A 21 6.93 7.97 2.11
CA VAL A 21 5.47 8.17 2.21
C VAL A 21 5.07 9.64 2.03
N ALA A 22 5.88 10.60 2.47
CA ALA A 22 5.60 12.04 2.34
C ALA A 22 5.23 12.50 0.91
N PRO A 23 5.99 12.17 -0.15
CA PRO A 23 5.63 12.57 -1.50
C PRO A 23 4.33 11.91 -2.00
N ILE A 24 4.10 10.65 -1.63
CA ILE A 24 2.86 9.94 -1.99
C ILE A 24 1.65 10.61 -1.33
N GLY A 25 1.73 10.88 -0.02
CA GLY A 25 0.68 11.56 0.73
C GLY A 25 0.35 12.94 0.17
N THR A 26 1.39 13.71 -0.21
CA THR A 26 1.19 15.03 -0.83
C THR A 26 0.39 14.94 -2.13
N PHE A 27 0.70 13.97 -3.00
CA PHE A 27 -0.03 13.77 -4.25
C PHE A 27 -1.44 13.20 -4.05
N LEU A 28 -1.65 12.35 -3.03
CA LEU A 28 -2.99 11.90 -2.66
C LEU A 28 -3.89 13.09 -2.28
N VAL A 29 -3.38 14.02 -1.49
CA VAL A 29 -4.10 15.24 -1.09
C VAL A 29 -4.37 16.13 -2.31
N LEU A 30 -3.35 16.39 -3.14
CA LEU A 30 -3.48 17.22 -4.35
C LEU A 30 -4.51 16.66 -5.34
N ARG A 31 -4.61 15.33 -5.44
CA ARG A 31 -5.59 14.64 -6.30
C ARG A 31 -6.97 14.48 -5.68
N ARG A 32 -7.20 14.97 -4.45
CA ARG A 32 -8.42 14.75 -3.65
C ARG A 32 -8.73 13.26 -3.42
N LEU A 33 -7.69 12.41 -3.44
CA LEU A 33 -7.75 10.97 -3.20
C LEU A 33 -7.32 10.62 -1.78
N SER A 34 -7.59 11.49 -0.79
CA SER A 34 -7.19 11.24 0.60
C SER A 34 -7.76 9.92 1.16
N LEU A 35 -8.97 9.55 0.72
CA LEU A 35 -9.62 8.29 1.07
C LEU A 35 -8.97 7.06 0.44
N ALA A 36 -8.17 7.22 -0.62
CA ALA A 36 -7.55 6.08 -1.30
C ALA A 36 -6.50 5.39 -0.42
N GLY A 37 -5.80 6.13 0.44
CA GLY A 37 -4.83 5.53 1.38
C GLY A 37 -5.49 4.55 2.36
N GLU A 38 -6.56 4.99 3.02
CA GLU A 38 -7.35 4.18 3.97
C GLU A 38 -8.06 3.01 3.27
N ALA A 39 -8.68 3.28 2.12
CA ALA A 39 -9.30 2.24 1.29
C ALA A 39 -8.31 1.14 0.90
N MET A 40 -7.11 1.52 0.46
CA MET A 40 -6.09 0.57 0.01
C MET A 40 -5.51 -0.24 1.17
N ALA A 41 -5.33 0.37 2.35
CA ALA A 41 -4.92 -0.33 3.57
C ALA A 41 -5.85 -1.52 3.86
N HIS A 42 -7.16 -1.31 3.77
CA HIS A 42 -8.17 -2.35 3.97
C HIS A 42 -8.32 -3.32 2.80
N ALA A 43 -8.12 -2.86 1.56
CA ALA A 43 -8.20 -3.71 0.36
C ALA A 43 -7.03 -4.71 0.25
N ILE A 44 -5.87 -4.39 0.85
CA ILE A 44 -4.69 -5.26 0.87
C ILE A 44 -4.83 -6.38 1.92
N THR A 45 -5.51 -6.12 3.04
CA THR A 45 -5.76 -7.06 4.14
C THR A 45 -6.23 -8.46 3.71
N PRO A 46 -7.24 -8.65 2.84
CA PRO A 46 -7.64 -9.98 2.36
C PRO A 46 -6.48 -10.76 1.71
N GLY A 47 -5.64 -10.09 0.93
CA GLY A 47 -4.48 -10.73 0.28
C GLY A 47 -3.44 -11.19 1.27
N VAL A 48 -3.18 -10.36 2.30
CA VAL A 48 -2.27 -10.71 3.39
C VAL A 48 -2.82 -11.92 4.17
N VAL A 49 -4.13 -11.96 4.43
CA VAL A 49 -4.80 -13.10 5.08
C VAL A 49 -4.71 -14.37 4.23
N ILE A 50 -4.95 -14.28 2.92
CA ILE A 50 -4.82 -15.44 2.01
C ILE A 50 -3.37 -15.93 1.98
N GLY A 51 -2.40 -15.02 1.88
CA GLY A 51 -0.96 -15.36 1.92
C GLY A 51 -0.57 -16.05 3.23
N PHE A 52 -1.16 -15.62 4.35
CA PHE A 52 -0.98 -16.25 5.65
C PHE A 52 -1.57 -17.68 5.70
N VAL A 53 -2.78 -17.88 5.19
CA VAL A 53 -3.45 -19.19 5.19
C VAL A 53 -2.72 -20.20 4.30
N VAL A 54 -2.21 -19.78 3.15
CA VAL A 54 -1.58 -20.69 2.16
C VAL A 54 -0.15 -21.10 2.55
N ALA A 55 0.66 -20.19 3.09
CA ALA A 55 2.09 -20.45 3.31
C ALA A 55 2.61 -20.11 4.72
N GLY A 56 1.70 -19.93 5.69
CA GLY A 56 2.04 -19.65 7.08
C GLY A 56 2.69 -18.27 7.30
N LEU A 57 3.42 -18.12 8.41
CA LEU A 57 4.01 -16.86 8.86
C LEU A 57 5.30 -16.45 8.09
N SER A 58 5.35 -16.71 6.78
CA SER A 58 6.50 -16.32 5.95
C SER A 58 6.34 -14.87 5.46
N VAL A 59 7.38 -14.06 5.70
CA VAL A 59 7.40 -12.63 5.33
C VAL A 59 7.16 -12.43 3.84
N THR A 60 7.72 -13.32 3.01
CA THR A 60 7.56 -13.28 1.56
C THR A 60 6.14 -13.58 1.11
N SER A 61 5.44 -14.54 1.72
CA SER A 61 4.05 -14.85 1.37
C SER A 61 3.10 -13.72 1.72
N LEU A 62 3.30 -13.08 2.86
CA LEU A 62 2.49 -11.94 3.29
C LEU A 62 2.64 -10.75 2.34
N LEU A 63 3.87 -10.45 1.90
CA LEU A 63 4.15 -9.40 0.94
C LEU A 63 3.57 -9.71 -0.44
N VAL A 64 3.76 -10.93 -0.94
CA VAL A 64 3.27 -11.34 -2.25
C VAL A 64 1.74 -11.34 -2.25
N GLY A 65 1.09 -11.91 -1.22
CA GLY A 65 -0.36 -11.92 -1.09
C GLY A 65 -0.94 -10.52 -1.01
N GLY A 66 -0.33 -9.65 -0.20
CA GLY A 66 -0.73 -8.25 -0.10
C GLY A 66 -0.51 -7.44 -1.40
N LEU A 67 0.62 -7.66 -2.08
CA LEU A 67 0.92 -6.99 -3.35
C LEU A 67 -0.05 -7.44 -4.44
N VAL A 68 -0.32 -8.73 -4.55
CA VAL A 68 -1.28 -9.28 -5.52
C VAL A 68 -2.67 -8.72 -5.24
N ALA A 69 -3.14 -8.73 -4.01
CA ALA A 69 -4.45 -8.15 -3.68
C ALA A 69 -4.50 -6.64 -3.92
N GLY A 70 -3.45 -5.89 -3.58
CA GLY A 70 -3.37 -4.46 -3.85
C GLY A 70 -3.40 -4.14 -5.35
N VAL A 71 -2.68 -4.90 -6.17
CA VAL A 71 -2.69 -4.76 -7.64
C VAL A 71 -4.06 -5.14 -8.21
N VAL A 72 -4.66 -6.23 -7.75
CA VAL A 72 -6.01 -6.65 -8.18
C VAL A 72 -7.04 -5.59 -7.79
N ALA A 73 -7.00 -5.07 -6.57
CA ALA A 73 -7.89 -4.01 -6.11
C ALA A 73 -7.72 -2.73 -6.94
N ALA A 74 -6.48 -2.26 -7.14
CA ALA A 74 -6.18 -1.09 -7.95
C ALA A 74 -6.63 -1.26 -9.42
N ALA A 75 -6.47 -2.45 -10.00
CA ALA A 75 -6.92 -2.76 -11.35
C ALA A 75 -8.45 -2.78 -11.45
N LEU A 76 -9.13 -3.46 -10.52
CA LEU A 76 -10.58 -3.51 -10.45
C LEU A 76 -11.17 -2.11 -10.30
N THR A 77 -10.59 -1.29 -9.44
CA THR A 77 -11.04 0.10 -9.27
C THR A 77 -10.86 0.90 -10.54
N ALA A 78 -9.70 0.85 -11.18
CA ALA A 78 -9.49 1.61 -12.41
C ALA A 78 -10.43 1.16 -13.54
N LEU A 79 -10.77 -0.14 -13.61
CA LEU A 79 -11.76 -0.65 -14.55
C LEU A 79 -13.16 -0.12 -14.23
N LEU A 80 -13.55 -0.12 -12.96
CA LEU A 80 -14.87 0.35 -12.52
C LEU A 80 -15.02 1.87 -12.72
N ALA A 81 -13.98 2.64 -12.41
CA ALA A 81 -13.92 4.07 -12.63
C ALA A 81 -14.02 4.44 -14.13
N ARG A 82 -13.56 3.57 -15.04
CA ARG A 82 -13.70 3.75 -16.49
C ARG A 82 -15.09 3.37 -17.02
N LYS A 83 -15.74 2.39 -16.41
CA LYS A 83 -17.03 1.86 -16.87
C LYS A 83 -18.25 2.56 -16.25
N THR A 84 -18.06 3.31 -15.17
CA THR A 84 -19.16 3.95 -14.45
C THR A 84 -19.05 5.47 -14.50
N ILE A 85 -20.19 6.16 -14.43
CA ILE A 85 -20.29 7.62 -14.29
C ILE A 85 -19.97 8.04 -12.83
N LEU A 86 -19.72 7.06 -11.94
CA LEU A 86 -19.42 7.31 -10.55
C LEU A 86 -18.03 7.92 -10.39
N ARG A 87 -17.93 8.86 -9.46
CA ARG A 87 -16.67 9.43 -9.00
C ARG A 87 -15.70 8.31 -8.62
N SER A 88 -14.44 8.40 -9.08
CA SER A 88 -13.34 7.46 -8.77
C SER A 88 -13.35 7.01 -7.31
N ASP A 89 -13.60 7.94 -6.39
CA ASP A 89 -13.65 7.71 -4.95
C ASP A 89 -14.75 6.73 -4.51
N ALA A 90 -15.92 6.75 -5.14
CA ALA A 90 -17.03 5.85 -4.81
C ALA A 90 -16.80 4.43 -5.36
N SER A 91 -16.15 4.33 -6.52
CA SER A 91 -15.75 3.03 -7.09
C SER A 91 -14.62 2.38 -6.29
N LEU A 92 -13.63 3.17 -5.86
CA LEU A 92 -12.65 2.77 -4.84
C LEU A 92 -13.39 2.29 -3.60
N ALA A 93 -14.43 3.04 -3.19
CA ALA A 93 -15.12 2.77 -1.95
C ALA A 93 -15.80 1.40 -1.90
N SER A 94 -16.53 1.12 -2.98
CA SER A 94 -17.32 -0.09 -3.13
C SER A 94 -16.44 -1.35 -3.19
N ILE A 95 -15.34 -1.29 -3.96
CA ILE A 95 -14.43 -2.43 -4.11
C ILE A 95 -13.68 -2.72 -2.82
N TYR A 96 -13.22 -1.69 -2.09
CA TYR A 96 -12.53 -1.94 -0.83
C TYR A 96 -13.45 -2.59 0.21
N LEU A 97 -14.73 -2.18 0.30
CA LEU A 97 -15.68 -2.76 1.25
C LEU A 97 -15.91 -4.25 0.98
N ILE A 98 -16.03 -4.62 -0.29
CA ILE A 98 -16.19 -6.02 -0.72
C ILE A 98 -14.91 -6.82 -0.39
N ALA A 99 -13.74 -6.27 -0.70
CA ALA A 99 -12.45 -6.90 -0.43
C ALA A 99 -12.23 -7.12 1.08
N LEU A 100 -12.56 -6.11 1.90
CA LEU A 100 -12.48 -6.20 3.36
C LEU A 100 -13.42 -7.28 3.90
N ALA A 101 -14.68 -7.29 3.46
CA ALA A 101 -15.66 -8.29 3.87
C ALA A 101 -15.20 -9.71 3.51
N ALA A 102 -14.64 -9.90 2.30
CA ALA A 102 -14.07 -11.17 1.88
C ALA A 102 -12.87 -11.58 2.74
N GLY A 103 -11.97 -10.65 3.06
CA GLY A 103 -10.79 -10.93 3.90
C GLY A 103 -11.16 -11.36 5.32
N ILE A 104 -12.12 -10.67 5.95
CA ILE A 104 -12.61 -11.01 7.29
C ILE A 104 -13.35 -12.36 7.26
N PHE A 105 -14.13 -12.62 6.21
CA PHE A 105 -14.82 -13.92 6.04
C PHE A 105 -13.82 -15.08 5.95
N ILE A 106 -12.79 -14.96 5.10
CA ILE A 106 -11.74 -15.97 4.96
C ILE A 106 -10.99 -16.17 6.28
N LEU A 107 -10.65 -15.07 6.96
CA LEU A 107 -9.99 -15.13 8.25
C LEU A 107 -10.81 -15.86 9.31
N SER A 108 -12.11 -15.57 9.37
CA SER A 108 -13.06 -16.22 10.29
C SER A 108 -13.18 -17.72 10.00
N ALA A 109 -13.28 -18.10 8.72
CA ALA A 109 -13.34 -19.49 8.29
C ALA A 109 -12.05 -20.27 8.56
N ALA A 110 -10.90 -19.61 8.56
CA ALA A 110 -9.60 -20.23 8.80
C ALA A 110 -9.32 -20.58 10.27
N GLY A 111 -10.18 -20.17 11.22
CA GLY A 111 -10.14 -20.58 12.63
C GLY A 111 -8.90 -20.17 13.45
N SER A 112 -7.93 -19.48 12.83
CA SER A 112 -6.61 -19.22 13.40
C SER A 112 -6.50 -17.78 13.92
N ALA A 113 -7.28 -17.47 14.96
CA ALA A 113 -7.33 -16.14 15.59
C ALA A 113 -6.07 -15.76 16.40
N VAL A 114 -5.08 -16.65 16.50
CA VAL A 114 -4.05 -16.59 17.55
C VAL A 114 -2.77 -15.81 17.15
N PRO A 115 -2.23 -15.89 15.92
CA PRO A 115 -1.04 -15.09 15.58
C PRO A 115 -1.33 -13.75 14.86
N LEU A 116 -2.57 -13.48 14.42
CA LEU A 116 -2.86 -12.23 13.70
C LEU A 116 -2.75 -11.00 14.62
N LYS A 117 -3.03 -11.15 15.91
CA LYS A 117 -2.90 -10.08 16.92
C LYS A 117 -1.49 -9.49 16.91
N SER A 118 -0.47 -10.34 16.85
CA SER A 118 0.95 -9.96 16.81
C SER A 118 1.34 -9.22 15.52
N PHE A 119 0.64 -9.51 14.41
CA PHE A 119 0.85 -8.85 13.13
C PHE A 119 0.08 -7.53 13.02
N LEU A 120 -1.15 -7.48 13.56
CA LEU A 120 -2.01 -6.29 13.59
C LEU A 120 -1.43 -5.19 14.47
N PHE A 121 -0.81 -5.53 15.61
CA PHE A 121 -0.18 -4.57 16.52
C PHE A 121 1.26 -4.20 16.13
N GLY A 122 1.91 -5.00 15.28
CA GLY A 122 3.32 -4.82 14.91
C GLY A 122 4.27 -4.87 16.12
N SER A 123 5.57 -4.87 15.86
CA SER A 123 6.56 -4.62 16.91
C SER A 123 7.68 -3.79 16.33
N ILE A 124 7.60 -2.47 16.53
CA ILE A 124 8.65 -1.51 16.18
C ILE A 124 9.98 -1.90 16.83
N LEU A 125 9.92 -2.58 17.98
CA LEU A 125 11.07 -3.04 18.77
C LEU A 125 11.71 -4.32 18.20
N GLY A 126 10.98 -5.07 17.36
CA GLY A 126 11.39 -6.37 16.80
C GLY A 126 11.83 -6.31 15.34
N ILE A 127 12.28 -5.15 14.84
CA ILE A 127 12.76 -5.02 13.46
C ILE A 127 14.02 -5.88 13.26
N ASP A 128 13.83 -6.95 12.50
CA ASP A 128 14.90 -7.81 12.00
C ASP A 128 15.63 -7.17 10.81
N ASP A 129 16.82 -7.67 10.49
CA ASP A 129 17.65 -7.15 9.41
C ASP A 129 16.98 -7.28 8.03
N ALA A 130 16.16 -8.31 7.81
CA ALA A 130 15.44 -8.49 6.54
C ALA A 130 14.32 -7.46 6.38
N SER A 131 13.61 -7.14 7.47
CA SER A 131 12.61 -6.05 7.50
C SER A 131 13.26 -4.69 7.25
N MET A 132 14.46 -4.46 7.76
CA MET A 132 15.21 -3.21 7.52
C MET A 132 15.66 -3.08 6.05
N MET A 133 16.17 -4.17 5.45
CA MET A 133 16.49 -4.21 4.01
C MET A 133 15.25 -4.01 3.14
N LEU A 134 14.11 -4.58 3.52
CA LEU A 134 12.85 -4.41 2.82
C LEU A 134 12.40 -2.94 2.84
N VAL A 135 12.36 -2.30 4.01
CA VAL A 135 11.99 -0.87 4.11
C VAL A 135 12.94 0.02 3.32
N GLY A 136 14.25 -0.21 3.43
CA GLY A 136 15.24 0.52 2.64
C GLY A 136 15.06 0.33 1.13
N GLY A 137 14.78 -0.91 0.70
CA GLY A 137 14.52 -1.25 -0.69
C GLY A 137 13.25 -0.61 -1.23
N VAL A 138 12.14 -0.70 -0.49
CA VAL A 138 10.86 -0.07 -0.86
C VAL A 138 10.97 1.45 -0.89
N ALA A 139 11.62 2.06 0.11
CA ALA A 139 11.80 3.51 0.15
C ALA A 139 12.66 4.01 -1.03
N THR A 140 13.76 3.31 -1.32
CA THR A 140 14.64 3.64 -2.46
C THR A 140 13.90 3.47 -3.78
N ALA A 141 13.24 2.33 -3.99
CA ALA A 141 12.46 2.07 -5.19
C ALA A 141 11.34 3.10 -5.39
N THR A 142 10.71 3.51 -4.29
CA THR A 142 9.67 4.55 -4.30
C THR A 142 10.24 5.89 -4.71
N LEU A 143 11.31 6.36 -4.04
CA LEU A 143 11.92 7.66 -4.34
C LEU A 143 12.46 7.72 -5.77
N VAL A 144 13.11 6.65 -6.25
CA VAL A 144 13.60 6.57 -7.63
C VAL A 144 12.44 6.58 -8.62
N SER A 145 11.42 5.75 -8.40
CA SER A 145 10.24 5.73 -9.27
C SER A 145 9.52 7.07 -9.27
N PHE A 146 9.43 7.73 -8.11
CA PHE A 146 8.83 9.05 -7.97
C PHE A 146 9.62 10.12 -8.70
N ALA A 147 10.96 10.09 -8.61
CA ALA A 147 11.84 11.00 -9.35
C ALA A 147 11.68 10.83 -10.88
N LEU A 148 11.54 9.60 -11.37
CA LEU A 148 11.32 9.32 -12.79
C LEU A 148 9.91 9.70 -13.25
N LEU A 149 8.90 9.46 -12.42
CA LEU A 149 7.49 9.68 -12.75
C LEU A 149 6.97 11.07 -12.33
N LEU A 150 7.82 11.94 -11.76
CA LEU A 150 7.42 13.25 -11.26
C LEU A 150 6.75 14.10 -12.35
N ARG A 151 7.35 14.13 -13.54
CA ARG A 151 6.83 14.89 -14.70
C ARG A 151 5.42 14.43 -15.09
N PRO A 152 5.17 13.15 -15.40
CA PRO A 152 3.83 12.71 -15.75
C PRO A 152 2.83 12.83 -14.59
N LEU A 153 3.24 12.63 -13.33
CA LEU A 153 2.35 12.78 -12.18
C LEU A 153 1.85 14.22 -12.01
N ILE A 154 2.72 15.22 -12.19
CA ILE A 154 2.36 16.63 -12.10
C ILE A 154 1.38 16.98 -13.23
N ILE A 155 1.69 16.61 -14.48
CA ILE A 155 0.83 16.91 -15.63
C ILE A 155 -0.55 16.26 -15.47
N SER A 156 -0.58 15.00 -15.04
CA SER A 156 -1.83 14.28 -14.75
C SER A 156 -2.64 14.90 -13.60
N THR A 157 -2.01 15.63 -12.68
CA THR A 157 -2.70 16.28 -11.54
C THR A 157 -3.19 17.69 -11.90
N CYS A 158 -2.42 18.43 -12.69
CA CYS A 158 -2.77 19.81 -13.09
C CYS A 158 -3.77 19.87 -14.25
N ASP A 159 -3.61 19.00 -15.25
CA ASP A 159 -4.51 18.94 -16.41
C ASP A 159 -4.68 17.48 -16.89
N PRO A 160 -5.67 16.75 -16.34
CA PRO A 160 -5.92 15.37 -16.74
C PRO A 160 -6.33 15.25 -18.20
N THR A 161 -7.07 16.22 -18.75
CA THR A 161 -7.54 16.20 -20.14
C THR A 161 -6.40 16.34 -21.15
N PHE A 162 -5.44 17.22 -20.88
CA PHE A 162 -4.25 17.39 -21.71
C PHE A 162 -3.30 16.19 -21.59
N PHE A 163 -3.22 15.59 -20.40
CA PHE A 163 -2.42 14.40 -20.16
C PHE A 163 -2.94 13.19 -20.95
N GLU A 164 -4.26 12.97 -20.98
CA GLU A 164 -4.89 11.93 -21.78
C GLU A 164 -4.70 12.15 -23.29
N ALA A 165 -4.65 13.41 -23.74
CA ALA A 165 -4.40 13.74 -25.13
C ALA A 165 -2.94 13.49 -25.57
N GLN A 166 -1.95 13.74 -24.70
CA GLN A 166 -0.54 13.55 -25.03
C GLN A 166 0.00 12.14 -24.77
N THR A 167 -0.59 11.41 -23.82
CA THR A 167 -0.06 10.12 -23.39
C THR A 167 -0.89 8.98 -23.97
N LYS A 168 -0.23 8.03 -24.66
CA LYS A 168 -0.92 6.87 -25.27
C LYS A 168 -1.58 5.92 -24.24
N ARG A 169 -1.12 5.93 -22.98
CA ARG A 169 -1.57 5.01 -21.91
C ARG A 169 -1.60 5.70 -20.52
N PRO A 170 -2.52 6.65 -20.27
CA PRO A 170 -2.60 7.37 -18.99
C PRO A 170 -2.86 6.44 -17.79
N TRP A 171 -3.56 5.32 -18.02
CA TRP A 171 -3.85 4.31 -17.00
C TRP A 171 -2.59 3.71 -16.35
N LEU A 172 -1.49 3.58 -17.09
CA LEU A 172 -0.27 2.96 -16.56
C LEU A 172 0.36 3.79 -15.44
N ILE A 173 0.23 5.12 -15.52
CA ILE A 173 0.82 6.04 -14.55
C ILE A 173 -0.02 6.08 -13.27
N GLU A 174 -1.35 5.99 -13.40
CA GLU A 174 -2.25 5.82 -12.26
C GLU A 174 -2.02 4.48 -11.55
N GLN A 175 -1.86 3.39 -12.31
CA GLN A 175 -1.55 2.07 -11.76
C GLN A 175 -0.17 2.05 -11.10
N ALA A 176 0.84 2.67 -11.70
CA ALA A 176 2.16 2.79 -11.10
C ALA A 176 2.10 3.57 -9.77
N PHE A 177 1.34 4.66 -9.72
CA PHE A 177 1.15 5.43 -8.49
C PHE A 177 0.43 4.61 -7.40
N MET A 178 -0.65 3.92 -7.75
CA MET A 178 -1.36 3.03 -6.82
C MET A 178 -0.48 1.88 -6.34
N LEU A 179 0.39 1.34 -7.20
CA LEU A 179 1.34 0.29 -6.85
C LEU A 179 2.40 0.81 -5.86
N LEU A 180 2.93 2.02 -6.09
CA LEU A 180 3.84 2.66 -5.14
C LEU A 180 3.18 2.89 -3.77
N LEU A 181 1.90 3.30 -3.76
CA LEU A 181 1.11 3.41 -2.54
C LEU A 181 1.00 2.05 -1.81
N VAL A 182 0.61 0.98 -2.53
CA VAL A 182 0.51 -0.39 -1.99
C VAL A 182 1.84 -0.85 -1.39
N LEU A 183 2.95 -0.64 -2.11
CA LEU A 183 4.29 -1.02 -1.62
C LEU A 183 4.65 -0.31 -0.31
N ASN A 184 4.38 1.01 -0.24
CA ASN A 184 4.65 1.78 0.98
C ASN A 184 3.74 1.35 2.14
N LEU A 185 2.46 1.07 1.87
CA LEU A 185 1.53 0.53 2.86
C LEU A 185 1.98 -0.82 3.41
N LEU A 186 2.44 -1.73 2.55
CA LEU A 186 2.95 -3.04 2.97
C LEU A 186 4.23 -2.92 3.82
N ALA A 187 5.15 -2.04 3.44
CA ALA A 187 6.34 -1.74 4.24
C ALA A 187 5.98 -1.13 5.60
N ALA A 188 4.98 -0.24 5.62
CA ALA A 188 4.45 0.38 6.84
C ALA A 188 3.79 -0.68 7.75
N PHE A 189 2.95 -1.54 7.20
CA PHE A 189 2.29 -2.62 7.96
C PHE A 189 3.28 -3.56 8.63
N LYS A 190 4.37 -3.89 7.94
CA LYS A 190 5.41 -4.77 8.49
C LYS A 190 6.17 -4.13 9.66
N THR A 191 6.30 -2.80 9.66
CA THR A 191 7.10 -2.06 10.66
C THR A 191 6.28 -1.49 11.81
N LEU A 192 5.08 -0.99 11.53
CA LEU A 192 4.23 -0.25 12.46
C LEU A 192 2.98 -1.04 12.90
N GLY A 193 2.61 -2.10 12.19
CA GLY A 193 1.32 -2.78 12.35
C GLY A 193 0.23 -2.19 11.45
N THR A 194 -0.92 -2.86 11.37
CA THR A 194 -2.01 -2.51 10.42
C THR A 194 -3.16 -1.72 11.05
N LEU A 195 -3.07 -1.38 12.35
CA LEU A 195 -4.15 -0.76 13.15
C LEU A 195 -4.00 0.76 13.35
N MET A 196 -3.10 1.42 12.61
CA MET A 196 -2.89 2.87 12.63
C MET A 196 -3.07 3.47 11.25
#